data_AF-A0A9Q3Q1W3-F1
#
_entry.id   AF-A0A9Q3Q1W3-F1
#
_cell.length_a   1.000
_cell.length_b   1.000
_cell.length_c   1.000
_cell.angle_alpha   90.00
_cell.angle_beta   90.00
_cell.angle_gamma   90.00
#
_symmetry.space_group_name_H-M   'P 1'
#
loop_
_entity.id
_entity.type
_entity.pdbx_description
1 polymer ?
#
loop_
_entity_poly.entity_id
_entity_poly.type
_entity_poly.pdbx_seq_one_letter_code
_entity_poly.pdbx_strand_id
1 'polypeptide(L)'
;MELPPSSYHDSLEELWDEEEEPEEIETMIKVVPSAHHQYLDVFYKVKAEKLPHHFACDYHIELEGSLPPVGVIYSLSNQQSDTLRAYISENIEKGFIWPSSSSTGANLLFVKKKDGGLRLCVDNHKLNAVTRKNKYPFPPMNQLLTVFNGSSIFLKIYLHGADNLLRIKEGDEHLTAFRAKYSSYEYLVMPFRLTNSPAYFHNLVNDIFYYLFAIYFVVYLDDIMVFSNSEEEHVTHVSTVLSRCRANNLFAKASKCLFHVSSVEYLCYIVYFGTLKMDQEKVQQILNWPPPRNLKALQSFFEPVRYI
;
A
#
# COMPACT_ATOMS: atom_id res chain seq x y z
N MET A 1 32.29 37.45 -23.36
CA MET A 1 32.41 36.46 -22.28
C MET A 1 31.04 35.83 -22.17
N GLU A 2 30.76 34.89 -23.07
CA GLU A 2 29.47 34.19 -23.16
C GLU A 2 29.42 33.15 -22.04
N LEU A 3 28.30 33.14 -21.31
CA LEU A 3 28.01 32.12 -20.31
C LEU A 3 27.81 30.77 -21.03
N PRO A 4 28.29 29.65 -20.45
CA PRO A 4 28.09 28.35 -21.07
C PRO A 4 26.61 27.97 -21.07
N PRO A 5 26.13 27.19 -22.06
CA PRO A 5 24.78 26.67 -22.07
C PRO A 5 24.52 25.77 -20.85
N SER A 6 23.33 25.91 -20.29
CA SER A 6 22.79 25.17 -19.15
C SER A 6 22.84 23.65 -19.38
N SER A 7 23.85 22.99 -18.80
CA SER A 7 24.02 21.53 -18.80
C SER A 7 22.96 20.77 -17.99
N TYR A 8 21.98 21.47 -17.42
CA TYR A 8 20.86 20.86 -16.68
C TYR A 8 19.71 20.42 -17.58
N HIS A 9 19.47 21.09 -18.71
CA HIS A 9 18.33 20.77 -19.57
C HIS A 9 18.55 19.49 -20.40
N ASP A 10 19.78 19.25 -20.84
CA ASP A 10 20.13 18.07 -21.65
C ASP A 10 20.11 16.75 -20.85
N SER A 11 20.21 16.81 -19.51
CA SER A 11 20.19 15.61 -18.65
C SER A 11 18.79 15.06 -18.34
N LEU A 12 17.73 15.82 -18.68
CA LEU A 12 16.34 15.44 -18.40
C LEU A 12 15.69 14.68 -19.56
N GLU A 13 16.16 14.88 -20.80
CA GLU A 13 15.63 14.18 -21.98
C GLU A 13 16.02 12.69 -22.00
N GLU A 14 17.13 12.30 -21.38
CA GLU A 14 17.55 10.88 -21.26
C GLU A 14 16.76 10.08 -20.20
N LEU A 15 15.97 10.76 -19.36
CA LEU A 15 15.15 10.15 -18.30
C LEU A 15 13.69 9.92 -18.70
N TRP A 16 13.32 10.24 -19.96
CA TRP A 16 11.98 10.02 -20.47
C TRP A 16 11.81 8.56 -20.90
N ASP A 17 11.15 7.79 -20.04
CA ASP A 17 10.58 6.49 -20.40
C ASP A 17 9.23 6.76 -21.06
N GLU A 18 9.03 6.32 -22.31
CA GLU A 18 7.80 6.53 -23.10
C GLU A 18 6.56 5.88 -22.44
N GLU A 19 6.75 5.07 -21.39
CA GLU A 19 5.68 4.43 -20.64
C GLU A 19 4.92 5.37 -19.67
N GLU A 20 5.44 6.54 -19.29
CA GLU A 20 4.83 7.40 -18.25
C GLU A 20 4.55 8.84 -18.74
N GLU A 21 3.51 9.47 -18.18
CA GLU A 21 3.12 10.83 -18.60
C GLU A 21 4.17 11.89 -18.20
N PRO A 22 4.55 12.81 -19.11
CA PRO A 22 5.57 13.82 -18.83
C PRO A 22 5.30 14.70 -17.59
N GLU A 23 4.03 15.02 -17.33
CA GLU A 23 3.62 15.80 -16.14
C GLU A 23 3.85 15.03 -14.82
N GLU A 24 3.64 13.71 -14.83
CA GLU A 24 3.96 12.86 -13.68
C GLU A 24 5.48 12.81 -13.47
N ILE A 25 6.28 12.68 -14.54
CA ILE A 25 7.75 12.68 -14.47
C ILE A 25 8.29 13.99 -13.87
N GLU A 26 7.78 15.14 -14.33
CA GLU A 26 8.20 16.44 -13.79
C GLU A 26 7.86 16.55 -12.29
N THR A 27 6.70 16.03 -11.88
CA THR A 27 6.29 15.98 -10.47
C THR A 27 7.22 15.08 -9.66
N MET A 28 7.61 13.93 -10.19
CA MET A 28 8.55 13.01 -9.55
C MET A 28 9.93 13.64 -9.34
N ILE A 29 10.47 14.33 -10.35
CA ILE A 29 11.76 15.02 -10.27
C ILE A 29 11.77 16.09 -9.16
N LYS A 30 10.64 16.78 -8.95
CA LYS A 30 10.50 17.81 -7.90
C LYS A 30 10.44 17.21 -6.49
N VAL A 31 9.88 16.01 -6.34
CA VAL A 31 9.66 15.37 -5.03
C VAL A 31 10.83 14.47 -4.63
N VAL A 32 11.41 13.74 -5.58
CA VAL A 32 12.53 12.82 -5.35
C VAL A 32 13.84 13.63 -5.34
N PRO A 33 14.66 13.54 -4.28
CA PRO A 33 15.95 14.22 -4.24
C PRO A 33 16.85 13.83 -5.43
N SER A 34 17.65 14.78 -5.92
CA SER A 34 18.53 14.58 -7.09
C SER A 34 19.50 13.42 -6.94
N ALA A 35 19.98 13.17 -5.72
CA ALA A 35 20.82 12.01 -5.38
C ALA A 35 20.17 10.65 -5.71
N HIS A 36 18.85 10.61 -5.90
CA HIS A 36 18.07 9.41 -6.18
C HIS A 36 17.39 9.42 -7.56
N HIS A 37 17.65 10.41 -8.41
CA HIS A 37 17.04 10.50 -9.75
C HIS A 37 17.34 9.31 -10.64
N GLN A 38 18.47 8.64 -10.41
CA GLN A 38 18.78 7.37 -11.07
C GLN A 38 17.76 6.26 -10.79
N TYR A 39 16.82 6.41 -9.85
CA TYR A 39 15.76 5.46 -9.48
C TYR A 39 14.34 5.97 -9.78
N LEU A 40 14.18 6.96 -10.67
CA LEU A 40 12.85 7.53 -10.99
C LEU A 40 11.85 6.50 -11.51
N ASP A 41 12.32 5.47 -12.21
CA ASP A 41 11.52 4.34 -12.69
C ASP A 41 10.81 3.55 -11.58
N VAL A 42 11.34 3.56 -10.35
CA VAL A 42 10.69 2.96 -9.17
C VAL A 42 9.39 3.70 -8.82
N PHE A 43 9.22 4.92 -9.33
CA PHE A 43 8.05 5.75 -9.07
C PHE A 43 7.05 5.78 -10.23
N TYR A 44 7.31 5.05 -11.32
CA TYR A 44 6.41 4.98 -12.47
C TYR A 44 5.16 4.17 -12.12
N LYS A 45 4.02 4.83 -12.21
CA LYS A 45 2.72 4.27 -11.91
C LYS A 45 2.37 3.18 -12.92
N VAL A 46 2.70 3.35 -14.20
CA VAL A 46 2.38 2.38 -15.25
C VAL A 46 3.05 1.02 -14.99
N LYS A 47 4.26 1.02 -14.41
CA LYS A 47 4.94 -0.23 -14.01
C LYS A 47 4.27 -0.90 -12.82
N ALA A 48 3.67 -0.12 -11.90
CA ALA A 48 2.90 -0.64 -10.77
C ALA A 48 1.54 -1.25 -11.17
N GLU A 49 1.04 -0.92 -12.36
CA GLU A 49 -0.26 -1.37 -12.87
C GLU A 49 -0.16 -2.63 -13.74
N LYS A 50 1.04 -3.21 -13.84
CA LYS A 50 1.29 -4.50 -14.50
C LYS A 50 1.00 -5.65 -13.52
N LEU A 51 0.44 -6.74 -14.04
CA LEU A 51 0.20 -7.96 -13.28
C LEU A 51 1.52 -8.51 -12.69
N PRO A 52 1.65 -8.64 -11.36
CA PRO A 52 2.87 -9.19 -10.76
C PRO A 52 3.12 -10.63 -11.21
N HIS A 53 4.39 -11.03 -11.28
CA HIS A 53 4.74 -12.43 -11.51
C HIS A 53 4.44 -13.27 -10.27
N HIS A 54 4.15 -14.56 -10.47
CA HIS A 54 4.08 -15.50 -9.35
C HIS A 54 5.42 -15.59 -8.63
N PHE A 55 5.38 -15.65 -7.30
CA PHE A 55 6.56 -15.71 -6.43
C PHE A 55 6.38 -16.76 -5.33
N ALA A 56 7.44 -17.04 -4.57
CA ALA A 56 7.39 -18.02 -3.48
C ALA A 56 6.36 -17.67 -2.38
N CYS A 57 6.01 -16.38 -2.26
CA CYS A 57 5.12 -15.85 -1.23
C CYS A 57 3.72 -15.46 -1.78
N ASP A 58 3.26 -16.10 -2.86
CA ASP A 58 1.90 -15.89 -3.36
C ASP A 58 0.85 -16.05 -2.26
N TYR A 59 -0.20 -15.23 -2.35
CA TYR A 59 -1.26 -15.17 -1.36
C TYR A 59 -2.13 -16.44 -1.41
N HIS A 60 -1.89 -17.36 -0.47
CA HIS A 60 -2.66 -18.58 -0.32
C HIS A 60 -3.86 -18.38 0.63
N ILE A 61 -5.03 -18.83 0.20
CA ILE A 61 -6.29 -18.74 0.92
C ILE A 61 -6.68 -20.13 1.44
N GLU A 62 -6.20 -20.49 2.62
CA GLU A 62 -6.62 -21.72 3.29
C GLU A 62 -7.96 -21.52 4.01
N LEU A 63 -8.94 -22.41 3.80
CA LEU A 63 -10.25 -22.37 4.45
C LEU A 63 -10.32 -23.32 5.64
N GLU A 64 -10.96 -22.90 6.74
CA GLU A 64 -11.28 -23.74 7.92
C GLU A 64 -12.66 -24.41 7.82
N GLY A 65 -13.34 -24.28 6.69
CA GLY A 65 -14.69 -24.78 6.50
C GLY A 65 -15.11 -24.87 5.04
N SER A 66 -16.41 -24.78 4.81
CA SER A 66 -16.98 -24.77 3.46
C SER A 66 -16.67 -23.48 2.71
N LEU A 67 -16.86 -23.51 1.39
CA LEU A 67 -16.83 -22.32 0.55
C LEU A 67 -17.77 -21.22 1.10
N PRO A 68 -17.41 -19.93 0.98
CA PRO A 68 -18.27 -18.85 1.41
C PRO A 68 -19.56 -18.83 0.57
N PRO A 69 -20.70 -18.41 1.15
CA PRO A 69 -21.96 -18.39 0.45
C PRO A 69 -21.97 -17.31 -0.64
N VAL A 70 -22.63 -17.65 -1.75
CA VAL A 70 -22.75 -16.77 -2.92
C VAL A 70 -23.39 -15.43 -2.55
N GLY A 71 -22.82 -14.36 -3.08
CA GLY A 71 -23.30 -13.01 -2.98
C GLY A 71 -24.57 -12.73 -3.79
N VAL A 72 -25.24 -11.63 -3.45
CA VAL A 72 -26.40 -11.07 -4.13
C VAL A 72 -25.95 -9.91 -5.01
N ILE A 73 -26.52 -9.83 -6.21
CA ILE A 73 -26.32 -8.69 -7.10
C ILE A 73 -27.36 -7.62 -6.72
N TYR A 74 -26.89 -6.47 -6.26
CA TYR A 74 -27.75 -5.33 -5.93
C TYR A 74 -28.14 -4.53 -7.17
N SER A 75 -29.31 -3.89 -7.13
CA SER A 75 -29.68 -2.90 -8.14
C SER A 75 -28.76 -1.69 -8.05
N LEU A 76 -28.32 -1.19 -9.21
CA LEU A 76 -27.34 -0.10 -9.32
C LEU A 76 -27.97 1.12 -9.96
N SER A 77 -27.63 2.30 -9.47
CA SER A 77 -27.89 3.56 -10.19
C SER A 77 -27.06 3.65 -11.47
N ASN A 78 -27.34 4.65 -12.31
CA ASN A 78 -26.55 4.90 -13.53
C ASN A 78 -25.08 5.19 -13.18
N GLN A 79 -24.84 6.10 -12.22
CA GLN A 79 -23.48 6.43 -11.76
C GLN A 79 -22.72 5.21 -11.22
N GLN A 80 -23.39 4.33 -10.46
CA GLN A 80 -22.79 3.08 -9.97
C GLN A 80 -22.50 2.10 -11.11
N SER A 81 -23.38 2.01 -12.10
CA SER A 81 -23.18 1.15 -13.27
C SER A 81 -21.99 1.62 -14.11
N ASP A 82 -21.84 2.93 -14.31
CA ASP A 82 -20.71 3.51 -15.05
C ASP A 82 -19.40 3.31 -14.29
N THR A 83 -19.41 3.53 -12.96
CA THR A 83 -18.26 3.25 -12.09
C THR A 83 -17.86 1.77 -12.15
N LEU A 84 -18.83 0.86 -12.10
CA LEU A 84 -18.59 -0.58 -12.18
C LEU A 84 -17.96 -0.97 -13.52
N ARG A 85 -18.48 -0.43 -14.63
CA ARG A 85 -17.98 -0.74 -15.96
C ARG A 85 -16.53 -0.27 -16.12
N ALA A 86 -16.23 0.97 -15.72
CA ALA A 86 -14.88 1.50 -15.73
C ALA A 86 -13.93 0.64 -14.89
N TYR A 87 -14.34 0.28 -13.67
CA TYR A 87 -13.55 -0.58 -12.79
C TYR A 87 -13.23 -1.94 -13.42
N ILE A 88 -14.24 -2.61 -13.99
CA ILE A 88 -14.05 -3.92 -14.62
C ILE A 88 -13.11 -3.80 -15.82
N SER A 89 -13.35 -2.85 -16.74
CA SER A 89 -12.52 -2.66 -17.93
C SER A 89 -11.07 -2.40 -17.56
N GLU A 90 -10.82 -1.47 -16.63
CA GLU A 90 -9.47 -1.10 -16.18
C GLU A 90 -8.75 -2.29 -15.53
N ASN A 91 -9.42 -3.05 -14.65
CA ASN A 91 -8.76 -4.17 -13.96
C ASN A 91 -8.58 -5.40 -14.85
N ILE A 92 -9.39 -5.58 -15.90
CA ILE A 92 -9.15 -6.59 -16.94
C ILE A 92 -7.94 -6.21 -17.79
N GLU A 93 -7.84 -4.94 -18.21
CA GLU A 93 -6.72 -4.45 -19.00
C GLU A 93 -5.39 -4.60 -18.26
N LYS A 94 -5.38 -4.32 -16.95
CA LYS A 94 -4.24 -4.56 -16.05
C LYS A 94 -3.97 -6.04 -15.78
N GLY A 95 -4.90 -6.94 -16.13
CA GLY A 95 -4.86 -8.36 -15.80
C GLY A 95 -5.06 -8.66 -14.30
N PHE A 96 -5.53 -7.70 -13.51
CA PHE A 96 -5.77 -7.88 -12.06
C PHE A 96 -7.01 -8.74 -11.77
N ILE A 97 -7.99 -8.72 -12.68
CA ILE A 97 -9.18 -9.57 -12.60
C ILE A 97 -9.42 -10.32 -13.90
N TRP A 98 -10.14 -11.44 -13.81
CA TRP A 98 -10.54 -12.25 -14.96
C TRP A 98 -12.00 -12.71 -14.84
N PRO A 99 -12.73 -12.97 -15.94
CA PRO A 99 -14.05 -13.59 -15.89
C PRO A 99 -14.01 -14.93 -15.13
N SER A 100 -14.90 -15.08 -14.16
CA SER A 100 -14.94 -16.24 -13.27
C SER A 100 -16.15 -17.13 -13.54
N SER A 101 -15.94 -18.45 -13.39
CA SER A 101 -17.00 -19.46 -13.33
C SER A 101 -17.17 -20.06 -11.93
N SER A 102 -16.60 -19.41 -10.91
CA SER A 102 -16.61 -19.87 -9.52
C SER A 102 -18.04 -20.10 -9.01
N SER A 103 -18.20 -21.17 -8.24
CA SER A 103 -19.44 -21.49 -7.53
C SER A 103 -19.67 -20.59 -6.30
N THR A 104 -18.71 -19.71 -5.98
CA THR A 104 -18.85 -18.66 -4.97
C THR A 104 -18.66 -17.27 -5.58
N GLY A 105 -18.93 -16.24 -4.79
CA GLY A 105 -18.61 -14.88 -5.18
C GLY A 105 -19.10 -13.85 -4.19
N ALA A 106 -18.24 -12.93 -3.78
CA ALA A 106 -18.55 -11.84 -2.87
C ALA A 106 -19.51 -10.79 -3.48
N ASN A 107 -20.09 -9.98 -2.60
CA ASN A 107 -20.92 -8.84 -2.98
C ASN A 107 -20.06 -7.65 -3.41
N LEU A 108 -20.64 -6.78 -4.23
CA LEU A 108 -20.09 -5.46 -4.52
C LEU A 108 -20.81 -4.37 -3.75
N LEU A 109 -20.03 -3.48 -3.13
CA LEU A 109 -20.51 -2.33 -2.38
C LEU A 109 -19.89 -1.05 -2.95
N PHE A 110 -20.60 0.06 -2.84
CA PHE A 110 -20.11 1.38 -3.23
C PHE A 110 -19.99 2.28 -2.01
N VAL A 111 -18.82 2.85 -1.80
CA VAL A 111 -18.53 3.79 -0.72
C VAL A 111 -18.29 5.16 -1.34
N LYS A 112 -18.92 6.20 -0.80
CA LYS A 112 -18.66 7.58 -1.23
C LYS A 112 -17.26 8.01 -0.78
N LYS A 113 -16.47 8.52 -1.71
CA LYS A 113 -15.22 9.22 -1.44
C LYS A 113 -15.52 10.65 -0.93
N LYS A 114 -14.52 11.29 -0.30
CA LYS A 114 -14.63 12.67 0.20
C LYS A 114 -14.85 13.69 -0.93
N ASP A 115 -14.31 13.41 -2.12
CA ASP A 115 -14.43 14.21 -3.34
C ASP A 115 -15.79 14.04 -4.06
N GLY A 116 -16.71 13.22 -3.53
CA GLY A 116 -18.01 12.92 -4.14
C GLY A 116 -17.98 11.75 -5.13
N GLY A 117 -16.80 11.22 -5.47
CA GLY A 117 -16.66 10.01 -6.28
C GLY A 117 -17.13 8.74 -5.57
N LEU A 118 -17.23 7.64 -6.31
CA LEU A 118 -17.55 6.33 -5.74
C LEU A 118 -16.29 5.45 -5.71
N ARG A 119 -16.13 4.70 -4.61
CA ARG A 119 -15.15 3.62 -4.49
C ARG A 119 -15.92 2.30 -4.50
N LEU A 120 -15.60 1.44 -5.46
CA LEU A 120 -16.07 0.08 -5.50
C LEU A 120 -15.27 -0.76 -4.49
N CYS A 121 -15.99 -1.53 -3.68
CA CYS A 121 -15.42 -2.42 -2.67
C CYS A 121 -16.06 -3.80 -2.81
N VAL A 122 -15.23 -4.84 -2.91
CA VAL A 122 -15.68 -6.22 -2.82
C VAL A 122 -15.79 -6.60 -1.33
N ASP A 123 -16.95 -7.11 -0.95
CA ASP A 123 -17.24 -7.49 0.44
C ASP A 123 -16.74 -8.90 0.75
N ASN A 124 -15.46 -8.98 1.09
CA ASN A 124 -14.78 -10.22 1.45
C ASN A 124 -15.08 -10.70 2.88
N HIS A 125 -16.00 -10.07 3.64
CA HIS A 125 -16.23 -10.45 5.04
C HIS A 125 -16.62 -11.93 5.21
N LYS A 126 -17.42 -12.46 4.27
CA LYS A 126 -17.82 -13.88 4.28
C LYS A 126 -16.65 -14.82 4.04
N LEU A 127 -15.78 -14.49 3.08
CA LEU A 127 -14.55 -15.25 2.81
C LEU A 127 -13.63 -15.19 4.04
N ASN A 128 -13.38 -13.98 4.54
CA ASN A 128 -12.53 -13.72 5.70
C ASN A 128 -12.95 -14.49 6.96
N ALA A 129 -14.25 -14.72 7.15
CA ALA A 129 -14.79 -15.46 8.29
C ALA A 129 -14.48 -16.96 8.25
N VAL A 130 -14.28 -17.53 7.04
CA VAL A 130 -13.97 -18.95 6.84
C VAL A 130 -12.50 -19.20 6.48
N THR A 131 -11.70 -18.15 6.24
CA THR A 131 -10.25 -18.25 6.02
C THR A 131 -9.52 -18.55 7.33
N ARG A 132 -8.60 -19.53 7.30
CA ARG A 132 -7.66 -19.79 8.39
C ARG A 132 -6.81 -18.55 8.66
N LYS A 133 -6.82 -18.10 9.91
CA LYS A 133 -6.06 -16.92 10.31
C LYS A 133 -4.57 -17.24 10.40
N ASN A 134 -3.76 -16.50 9.66
CA ASN A 134 -2.31 -16.53 9.79
C ASN A 134 -1.90 -15.79 11.07
N LYS A 135 -1.31 -16.51 12.03
CA LYS A 135 -0.79 -15.96 13.28
C LYS A 135 0.66 -15.48 13.10
N TYR A 136 0.87 -14.62 12.12
CA TYR A 136 2.19 -14.07 11.83
C TYR A 136 2.73 -13.30 13.05
N PRO A 137 3.99 -13.52 13.47
CA PRO A 137 4.55 -12.91 14.67
C PRO A 137 5.00 -11.48 14.38
N PHE A 138 4.04 -10.55 14.29
CA PHE A 138 4.38 -9.14 14.18
C PHE A 138 5.17 -8.66 15.40
N PRO A 139 6.26 -7.91 15.21
CA PRO A 139 7.00 -7.33 16.32
C PRO A 139 6.11 -6.36 17.11
N PRO A 140 6.19 -6.35 18.44
CA PRO A 140 5.51 -5.37 19.27
C PRO A 140 5.86 -3.93 18.86
N MET A 141 4.86 -3.04 18.85
CA MET A 141 5.00 -1.64 18.43
C MET A 141 6.13 -0.91 19.18
N ASN A 142 6.26 -1.12 20.49
CA ASN A 142 7.31 -0.52 21.30
C ASN A 142 8.73 -0.92 20.85
N GLN A 143 8.91 -2.16 20.38
CA GLN A 143 10.21 -2.59 19.85
C GLN A 143 10.51 -1.88 18.52
N LEU A 144 9.51 -1.76 17.65
CA LEU A 144 9.68 -1.04 16.38
C LEU A 144 10.02 0.43 16.59
N LEU A 145 9.45 1.07 17.61
CA LEU A 145 9.74 2.48 17.88
C LEU A 145 11.16 2.71 18.43
N THR A 146 11.74 1.72 19.12
CA THR A 146 13.11 1.85 19.68
C THR A 146 14.20 1.89 18.61
N VAL A 147 13.94 1.43 17.38
CA VAL A 147 14.93 1.42 16.30
C VAL A 147 15.32 2.83 15.84
N PHE A 148 14.47 3.83 16.10
CA PHE A 148 14.72 5.22 15.71
C PHE A 148 15.65 5.97 16.66
N ASN A 149 16.05 5.37 17.79
CA ASN A 149 16.91 6.03 18.76
C ASN A 149 18.23 6.45 18.12
N GLY A 150 18.53 7.76 18.20
CA GLY A 150 19.74 8.35 17.60
C GLY A 150 19.59 8.78 16.13
N SER A 151 18.50 8.41 15.46
CA SER A 151 18.24 8.80 14.08
C SER A 151 17.70 10.22 13.97
N SER A 152 18.18 10.94 12.97
CA SER A 152 17.89 12.36 12.74
C SER A 152 17.20 12.61 11.40
N ILE A 153 17.31 11.68 10.46
CA ILE A 153 16.79 11.80 9.10
C ILE A 153 16.00 10.55 8.74
N PHE A 154 14.84 10.74 8.13
CA PHE A 154 13.89 9.70 7.80
C PHE A 154 13.42 9.79 6.34
N LEU A 155 13.09 8.64 5.78
CA LEU A 155 12.32 8.49 4.55
C LEU A 155 11.11 7.61 4.83
N LYS A 156 9.92 8.09 4.48
CA LYS A 156 8.70 7.28 4.46
C LYS A 156 8.32 6.94 3.02
N ILE A 157 8.25 5.64 2.72
CA ILE A 157 7.90 5.13 1.39
C ILE A 157 6.46 4.65 1.41
N TYR A 158 5.70 5.05 0.38
CA TYR A 158 4.35 4.56 0.13
C TYR A 158 4.33 3.79 -1.19
N LEU A 159 3.98 2.51 -1.18
CA LEU A 159 3.88 1.72 -2.40
C LEU A 159 2.60 2.02 -3.18
N HIS A 160 2.69 1.97 -4.51
CA HIS A 160 1.52 1.92 -5.38
C HIS A 160 0.79 0.60 -5.18
N GLY A 161 -0.54 0.67 -5.02
CA GLY A 161 -1.39 -0.51 -5.02
C GLY A 161 -0.93 -1.60 -4.06
N ALA A 162 -0.53 -1.25 -2.83
CA ALA A 162 0.02 -2.20 -1.85
C ALA A 162 -0.82 -3.48 -1.69
N ASP A 163 -2.14 -3.36 -1.85
CA ASP A 163 -3.06 -4.49 -1.84
C ASP A 163 -2.84 -5.44 -3.01
N ASN A 164 -2.53 -4.94 -4.21
CA ASN A 164 -2.41 -5.70 -5.46
C ASN A 164 -0.98 -6.22 -5.75
N LEU A 165 -0.04 -6.03 -4.83
CA LEU A 165 1.37 -6.40 -5.05
C LEU A 165 1.61 -7.90 -5.15
N LEU A 166 0.76 -8.69 -4.49
CA LEU A 166 0.90 -10.14 -4.43
C LEU A 166 -0.07 -10.81 -5.39
N ARG A 167 0.39 -11.86 -6.07
CA ARG A 167 -0.48 -12.77 -6.79
C ARG A 167 -1.30 -13.61 -5.81
N ILE A 168 -2.54 -13.90 -6.18
CA ILE A 168 -3.25 -15.03 -5.55
C ILE A 168 -2.56 -16.30 -6.04
N LYS A 169 -2.37 -17.26 -5.13
CA LYS A 169 -1.78 -18.55 -5.47
C LYS A 169 -2.63 -19.27 -6.50
N GLU A 170 -1.97 -19.92 -7.47
CA GLU A 170 -2.65 -20.73 -8.49
C GLU A 170 -3.59 -21.76 -7.85
N GLY A 171 -4.86 -21.73 -8.29
CA GLY A 171 -5.94 -22.57 -7.79
C GLY A 171 -6.81 -21.88 -6.74
N ASP A 172 -6.38 -20.81 -6.10
CA ASP A 172 -7.15 -20.08 -5.09
C ASP A 172 -7.92 -18.88 -5.65
N GLU A 173 -7.66 -18.46 -6.90
CA GLU A 173 -8.23 -17.25 -7.50
C GLU A 173 -9.76 -17.25 -7.43
N HIS A 174 -10.37 -18.41 -7.70
CA HIS A 174 -11.82 -18.62 -7.66
C HIS A 174 -12.47 -18.29 -6.30
N LEU A 175 -11.70 -18.29 -5.19
CA LEU A 175 -12.18 -17.91 -3.86
C LEU A 175 -12.36 -16.41 -3.72
N THR A 176 -11.65 -15.62 -4.50
CA THR A 176 -11.73 -14.15 -4.55
C THR A 176 -12.81 -13.65 -5.52
N ALA A 177 -13.58 -14.57 -6.10
CA ALA A 177 -14.64 -14.22 -7.03
C ALA A 177 -15.60 -13.19 -6.42
N PHE A 178 -16.13 -12.29 -7.25
CA PHE A 178 -17.16 -11.34 -6.90
C PHE A 178 -18.21 -11.26 -8.02
N ARG A 179 -19.44 -10.98 -7.61
CA ARG A 179 -20.58 -10.91 -8.54
C ARG A 179 -20.87 -9.48 -8.91
N ALA A 180 -20.86 -9.20 -10.21
CA ALA A 180 -21.23 -7.93 -10.79
C ALA A 180 -22.53 -8.05 -11.59
N LYS A 181 -23.13 -6.88 -11.94
CA LYS A 181 -24.35 -6.81 -12.75
C LYS A 181 -24.23 -7.52 -14.11
N TYR A 182 -23.03 -7.55 -14.68
CA TYR A 182 -22.78 -8.03 -16.05
C TYR A 182 -22.24 -9.46 -16.11
N SER A 183 -21.45 -9.87 -15.12
CA SER A 183 -20.85 -11.21 -15.01
C SER A 183 -20.24 -11.40 -13.61
N SER A 184 -19.65 -12.57 -13.36
CA SER A 184 -18.73 -12.79 -12.25
C SER A 184 -17.29 -12.62 -12.69
N TYR A 185 -16.45 -12.12 -11.79
CA TYR A 185 -15.01 -11.96 -12.00
C TYR A 185 -14.26 -12.44 -10.76
N GLU A 186 -13.02 -12.85 -10.91
CA GLU A 186 -12.11 -13.22 -9.82
C GLU A 186 -10.84 -12.40 -9.89
N TYR A 187 -10.21 -12.16 -8.75
CA TYR A 187 -8.92 -11.49 -8.72
C TYR A 187 -7.80 -12.49 -8.91
N LEU A 188 -6.82 -12.08 -9.71
CA LEU A 188 -5.56 -12.78 -9.84
C LEU A 188 -4.45 -12.17 -8.96
N VAL A 189 -4.68 -10.95 -8.46
CA VAL A 189 -3.87 -10.28 -7.43
C VAL A 189 -4.62 -10.25 -6.12
N MET A 190 -3.93 -10.07 -5.00
CA MET A 190 -4.57 -9.93 -3.70
C MET A 190 -5.51 -8.71 -3.70
N PRO A 191 -6.83 -8.88 -3.47
CA PRO A 191 -7.72 -7.73 -3.33
C PRO A 191 -7.59 -7.12 -1.94
N PHE A 192 -7.99 -5.85 -1.83
CA PHE A 192 -8.07 -5.15 -0.54
C PHE A 192 -8.92 -5.91 0.48
N ARG A 193 -8.48 -5.89 1.75
CA ARG A 193 -9.18 -6.44 2.93
C ARG A 193 -9.37 -7.95 2.94
N LEU A 194 -8.38 -8.74 2.49
CA LEU A 194 -8.34 -10.15 2.88
C LEU A 194 -7.71 -10.31 4.28
N THR A 195 -8.18 -11.29 5.05
CA THR A 195 -7.81 -11.48 6.47
C THR A 195 -6.31 -11.49 6.72
N ASN A 196 -5.55 -12.16 5.87
CA ASN A 196 -4.11 -12.37 6.07
C ASN A 196 -3.24 -11.39 5.26
N SER A 197 -3.82 -10.39 4.57
CA SER A 197 -3.07 -9.46 3.70
C SER A 197 -1.83 -8.86 4.36
N PRO A 198 -1.90 -8.36 5.61
CA PRO A 198 -0.72 -7.77 6.23
C PRO A 198 0.39 -8.77 6.54
N ALA A 199 0.03 -10.03 6.84
CA ALA A 199 1.01 -11.08 7.13
C ALA A 199 1.81 -11.45 5.87
N TYR A 200 1.13 -11.60 4.74
CA TYR A 200 1.80 -11.87 3.47
C TYR A 200 2.63 -10.69 2.98
N PHE A 201 2.16 -9.45 3.17
CA PHE A 201 2.97 -8.27 2.89
C PHE A 201 4.25 -8.25 3.74
N HIS A 202 4.15 -8.59 5.03
CA HIS A 202 5.33 -8.72 5.89
C HIS A 202 6.29 -9.82 5.44
N ASN A 203 5.78 -10.97 4.98
CA ASN A 203 6.64 -12.01 4.40
C ASN A 203 7.41 -11.49 3.19
N LEU A 204 6.72 -10.82 2.26
CA LEU A 204 7.35 -10.21 1.07
C LEU A 204 8.44 -9.21 1.46
N VAL A 205 8.14 -8.30 2.40
CA VAL A 205 9.10 -7.30 2.83
C VAL A 205 10.28 -7.94 3.57
N ASN A 206 10.04 -8.96 4.39
CA ASN A 206 11.12 -9.69 5.03
C ASN A 206 12.00 -10.39 3.99
N ASP A 207 11.44 -11.08 3.00
CA ASP A 207 12.23 -11.76 1.97
C ASP A 207 13.14 -10.78 1.19
N ILE A 208 12.66 -9.55 0.95
CA ILE A 208 13.40 -8.54 0.17
C ILE A 208 14.40 -7.74 1.04
N PHE A 209 14.00 -7.38 2.26
CA PHE A 209 14.70 -6.40 3.11
C PHE A 209 15.28 -7.00 4.39
N TYR A 210 15.30 -8.33 4.55
CA TYR A 210 15.74 -9.04 5.77
C TYR A 210 17.02 -8.46 6.38
N TYR A 211 18.07 -8.30 5.56
CA TYR A 211 19.39 -7.85 6.00
C TYR A 211 19.46 -6.37 6.37
N LEU A 212 18.45 -5.57 6.02
CA LEU A 212 18.39 -4.14 6.30
C LEU A 212 17.53 -3.84 7.53
N PHE A 213 16.63 -4.79 7.86
CA PHE A 213 15.64 -4.65 8.91
C PHE A 213 16.28 -4.39 10.28
N ALA A 214 15.73 -3.42 11.01
CA ALA A 214 16.19 -2.96 12.32
C ALA A 214 17.64 -2.40 12.36
N ILE A 215 18.31 -2.22 11.22
CA ILE A 215 19.59 -1.51 11.13
C ILE A 215 19.35 -0.06 10.70
N TYR A 216 18.69 0.12 9.55
CA TYR A 216 18.28 1.43 9.02
C TYR A 216 16.94 1.38 8.27
N PHE A 217 16.26 0.23 8.32
CA PHE A 217 14.99 -0.03 7.66
C PHE A 217 13.99 -0.66 8.64
N VAL A 218 12.74 -0.26 8.56
CA VAL A 218 11.65 -0.86 9.34
C VAL A 218 10.34 -0.82 8.57
N VAL A 219 9.52 -1.83 8.77
CA VAL A 219 8.19 -1.94 8.18
C VAL A 219 7.16 -2.29 9.25
N TYR A 220 5.96 -1.73 9.14
CA TYR A 220 4.80 -2.19 9.88
C TYR A 220 3.56 -2.05 9.03
N LEU A 221 2.84 -3.16 8.83
CA LEU A 221 1.80 -3.28 7.81
C LEU A 221 2.33 -2.71 6.48
N ASP A 222 1.69 -1.68 5.94
CA ASP A 222 2.02 -0.96 4.70
C ASP A 222 2.98 0.23 4.88
N ASP A 223 3.31 0.63 6.10
CA ASP A 223 4.24 1.73 6.38
C ASP A 223 5.70 1.24 6.30
N ILE A 224 6.40 1.64 5.24
CA ILE A 224 7.84 1.37 5.03
C ILE A 224 8.64 2.62 5.39
N MET A 225 9.67 2.46 6.23
CA MET A 225 10.49 3.56 6.70
C MET A 225 11.99 3.24 6.66
N VAL A 226 12.77 4.24 6.25
CA VAL A 226 14.24 4.25 6.31
C VAL A 226 14.66 5.34 7.29
N PHE A 227 15.64 5.07 8.13
CA PHE A 227 16.12 6.00 9.16
C PHE A 227 17.65 6.00 9.21
N SER A 228 18.26 7.15 9.51
CA SER A 228 19.72 7.30 9.52
C SER A 228 20.15 8.43 10.45
N ASN A 229 21.44 8.46 10.79
CA ASN A 229 22.01 9.42 11.74
C ASN A 229 22.67 10.62 11.04
N SER A 230 23.12 10.43 9.80
CA SER A 230 23.74 11.46 8.96
C SER A 230 23.17 11.45 7.54
N GLU A 231 23.32 12.57 6.82
CA GLU A 231 22.83 12.73 5.45
C GLU A 231 23.57 11.81 4.47
N GLU A 232 24.89 11.67 4.61
CA GLU A 232 25.73 10.79 3.77
C GLU A 232 25.31 9.32 3.87
N GLU A 233 25.10 8.84 5.09
CA GLU A 233 24.56 7.49 5.34
C GLU A 233 23.14 7.37 4.77
N HIS A 234 22.30 8.38 4.97
CA HIS A 234 20.92 8.35 4.53
C HIS A 234 20.79 8.22 3.01
N VAL A 235 21.60 8.96 2.25
CA VAL A 235 21.64 8.85 0.79
C VAL A 235 22.00 7.42 0.35
N THR A 236 22.95 6.79 1.06
CA THR A 236 23.38 5.41 0.78
C THR A 236 22.28 4.39 1.13
N HIS A 237 21.64 4.54 2.29
CA HIS A 237 20.56 3.67 2.74
C HIS A 237 19.33 3.75 1.82
N VAL A 238 18.91 4.97 1.48
CA VAL A 238 17.78 5.19 0.56
C VAL A 238 18.07 4.60 -0.81
N SER A 239 19.28 4.81 -1.35
CA SER A 239 19.67 4.23 -2.65
C SER A 239 19.65 2.70 -2.61
N THR A 240 20.08 2.09 -1.50
CA THR A 240 20.02 0.63 -1.33
C THR A 240 18.58 0.13 -1.30
N VAL A 241 17.69 0.82 -0.58
CA VAL A 241 16.27 0.46 -0.49
C VAL A 241 15.58 0.62 -1.85
N LEU A 242 15.79 1.73 -2.56
CA LEU A 242 15.23 1.94 -3.90
C LEU A 242 15.77 0.94 -4.92
N SER A 243 17.06 0.58 -4.84
CA SER A 243 17.64 -0.49 -5.66
C SER A 243 16.95 -1.84 -5.41
N ARG A 244 16.65 -2.18 -4.16
CA ARG A 244 15.91 -3.40 -3.81
C ARG A 244 14.45 -3.35 -4.31
N CYS A 245 13.79 -2.19 -4.19
CA CYS A 245 12.46 -1.99 -4.78
C CYS A 245 12.48 -2.23 -6.28
N ARG A 246 13.41 -1.61 -7.01
CA ARG A 246 13.60 -1.82 -8.46
C ARG A 246 13.81 -3.30 -8.80
N ALA A 247 14.72 -3.97 -8.11
CA ALA A 247 15.06 -5.37 -8.38
C ALA A 247 13.90 -6.36 -8.14
N ASN A 248 12.91 -5.96 -7.34
CA ASN A 248 11.75 -6.80 -6.98
C ASN A 248 10.42 -6.24 -7.49
N ASN A 249 10.45 -5.30 -8.45
CA ASN A 249 9.25 -4.68 -9.04
C ASN A 249 8.29 -4.07 -8.00
N LEU A 250 8.83 -3.46 -6.94
CA LEU A 250 8.04 -2.69 -5.98
C LEU A 250 8.09 -1.22 -6.39
N PHE A 251 6.92 -0.65 -6.70
CA PHE A 251 6.82 0.72 -7.19
C PHE A 251 6.23 1.64 -6.12
N ALA A 252 6.84 2.81 -5.92
CA ALA A 252 6.48 3.77 -4.87
C ALA A 252 5.74 4.99 -5.44
N LYS A 253 4.76 5.50 -4.70
CA LYS A 253 4.03 6.71 -5.07
C LYS A 253 4.79 7.94 -4.60
N ALA A 254 5.56 8.55 -5.49
CA ALA A 254 6.41 9.71 -5.19
C ALA A 254 5.64 10.81 -4.45
N SER A 255 4.46 11.19 -4.95
CA SER A 255 3.60 12.24 -4.36
C SER A 255 3.14 12.00 -2.91
N LYS A 256 3.29 10.78 -2.38
CA LYS A 256 3.02 10.45 -0.98
C LYS A 256 4.29 10.22 -0.15
N CYS A 257 5.42 9.95 -0.80
CA CYS A 257 6.67 9.69 -0.10
C CYS A 257 7.21 10.96 0.55
N LEU A 258 7.87 10.79 1.70
CA LEU A 258 8.49 11.88 2.44
C LEU A 258 9.99 11.64 2.48
N PHE A 259 10.77 12.43 1.73
CA PHE A 259 12.22 12.27 1.63
C PHE A 259 12.96 13.21 2.57
N HIS A 260 14.01 12.67 3.21
CA HIS A 260 15.01 13.43 3.98
C HIS A 260 14.39 14.34 5.04
N VAL A 261 13.32 13.87 5.70
CA VAL A 261 12.61 14.65 6.71
C VAL A 261 13.22 14.43 8.09
N SER A 262 13.22 15.46 8.94
CA SER A 262 13.71 15.38 10.33
C SER A 262 12.64 14.91 11.32
N SER A 263 11.36 14.96 10.90
CA SER A 263 10.24 14.41 11.66
C SER A 263 9.30 13.61 10.76
N VAL A 264 8.79 12.49 11.26
CA VAL A 264 7.85 11.65 10.52
C VAL A 264 6.84 11.00 11.45
N GLU A 265 5.60 10.84 10.98
CA GLU A 265 4.57 10.07 11.68
C GLU A 265 4.74 8.57 11.38
N TYR A 266 4.85 7.77 12.45
CA TYR A 266 4.93 6.32 12.39
C TYR A 266 4.19 5.71 13.58
N LEU A 267 3.23 4.83 13.32
CA LEU A 267 2.42 4.13 14.33
C LEU A 267 1.75 5.07 15.35
N CYS A 268 1.22 6.20 14.88
CA CYS A 268 0.62 7.27 15.72
C CYS A 268 1.61 8.04 16.61
N TYR A 269 2.91 7.83 16.47
CA TYR A 269 3.95 8.65 17.08
C TYR A 269 4.59 9.56 16.04
N ILE A 270 4.96 10.75 16.47
CA ILE A 270 5.86 11.65 15.77
C ILE A 270 7.27 11.30 16.24
N VAL A 271 8.08 10.79 15.32
CA VAL A 271 9.51 10.53 15.52
C VAL A 271 10.26 11.79 15.14
N TYR A 272 11.11 12.32 16.03
CA TYR A 272 11.94 13.51 15.78
C TYR A 272 13.26 13.43 16.55
N PHE A 273 14.40 13.45 15.86
CA PHE A 273 15.74 13.33 16.46
C PHE A 273 15.85 12.20 17.52
N GLY A 274 15.36 11.01 17.19
CA GLY A 274 15.33 9.86 18.09
C GLY A 274 14.45 10.02 19.33
N THR A 275 13.66 11.09 19.41
CA THR A 275 12.62 11.26 20.43
C THR A 275 11.26 10.90 19.87
N LEU A 276 10.46 10.22 20.68
CA LEU A 276 9.08 9.84 20.36
C LEU A 276 8.15 10.81 21.07
N LYS A 277 7.32 11.50 20.30
CA LYS A 277 6.21 12.30 20.83
C LYS A 277 4.91 11.72 20.31
N MET A 278 3.90 11.64 21.15
CA MET A 278 2.57 11.32 20.64
C MET A 278 2.06 12.47 19.79
N ASP A 279 1.36 12.11 18.72
CA ASP A 279 0.65 13.07 17.89
C ASP A 279 -0.40 13.79 18.74
N GLN A 280 -0.17 15.08 18.98
CA GLN A 280 -1.04 15.91 19.80
C GLN A 280 -2.44 16.01 19.20
N GLU A 281 -2.58 15.96 17.87
CA GLU A 281 -3.90 16.04 17.24
C GLU A 281 -4.73 14.80 17.59
N LYS A 282 -4.14 13.60 17.52
CA LYS A 282 -4.80 12.35 17.92
C LYS A 282 -5.14 12.30 19.40
N VAL A 283 -4.22 12.77 20.26
CA VAL A 283 -4.48 12.91 21.70
C VAL A 283 -5.67 13.84 21.94
N GLN A 284 -5.72 14.99 21.26
CA GLN A 284 -6.84 15.92 21.35
C GLN A 284 -8.15 15.32 20.82
N GLN A 285 -8.11 14.50 19.76
CA GLN A 285 -9.31 13.80 19.27
C GLN A 285 -9.88 12.85 20.32
N ILE A 286 -9.04 12.16 21.09
CA ILE A 286 -9.50 11.30 22.19
C ILE A 286 -10.03 12.13 23.36
N LEU A 287 -9.31 13.19 23.75
CA LEU A 287 -9.73 14.07 24.86
C LEU A 287 -11.07 14.76 24.58
N ASN A 288 -11.31 15.15 23.33
CA ASN A 288 -12.55 15.79 22.89
C ASN A 288 -13.65 14.79 22.50
N TRP A 289 -13.41 13.48 22.65
CA TRP A 289 -14.36 12.47 22.22
C TRP A 289 -15.61 12.49 23.12
N PRO A 290 -16.83 12.55 22.54
CA PRO A 290 -18.05 12.58 23.34
C PRO A 290 -18.26 11.26 24.10
N PRO A 291 -18.78 11.28 25.34
CA PRO A 291 -19.01 10.05 26.10
C PRO A 291 -19.86 9.04 25.32
N PRO A 292 -19.36 7.81 25.08
CA PRO A 292 -20.06 6.84 24.26
C PRO A 292 -21.38 6.43 24.94
N ARG A 293 -22.49 6.55 24.19
CA ARG A 293 -23.85 6.26 24.70
C ARG A 293 -24.39 4.87 24.35
N ASN A 294 -23.65 4.11 23.53
CA ASN A 294 -24.04 2.77 23.12
C ASN A 294 -22.81 1.92 22.79
N LEU A 295 -23.01 0.62 22.66
CA LEU A 295 -21.94 -0.36 22.44
C LEU A 295 -21.14 -0.10 21.15
N LYS A 296 -21.79 0.38 20.09
CA LYS A 296 -21.13 0.74 18.83
C LYS A 296 -20.21 1.96 19.00
N ALA A 297 -20.70 3.00 19.68
CA ALA A 297 -19.93 4.19 19.98
C ALA A 297 -18.75 3.88 20.92
N LEU A 298 -18.95 2.95 21.86
CA LEU A 298 -17.90 2.47 22.75
C LEU A 298 -16.83 1.69 21.99
N GLN A 299 -17.23 0.77 21.10
CA GLN A 299 -16.31 0.05 20.21
C GLN A 299 -15.51 1.02 19.32
N SER A 300 -16.17 2.02 18.74
CA SER A 300 -15.52 3.06 17.93
C SER A 300 -14.58 3.96 18.73
N PHE A 301 -14.79 4.14 20.04
CA PHE A 301 -13.88 4.86 20.92
C PHE A 301 -12.63 4.03 21.28
N PHE A 302 -12.78 2.72 21.50
CA PHE A 302 -11.65 1.86 21.82
C PHE A 302 -10.67 1.67 20.67
N GLU A 303 -11.12 1.81 19.42
CA GLU A 303 -10.25 1.75 18.24
C GLU A 303 -9.10 2.76 18.32
N PRO A 304 -9.31 4.09 18.41
CA PRO A 304 -8.23 5.07 18.52
C PRO A 304 -7.45 4.98 19.83
N VAL A 305 -8.10 4.64 20.96
CA VAL A 305 -7.43 4.54 22.28
C VAL A 305 -6.39 3.42 22.33
N ARG A 306 -6.57 2.35 21.54
CA ARG A 306 -5.60 1.24 21.49
C ARG A 306 -4.24 1.63 20.86
N TYR A 307 -4.18 2.75 20.15
CA TYR A 307 -2.99 3.22 19.45
C TYR A 307 -2.33 4.44 20.11
N ILE A 308 -2.74 4.77 21.35
CA ILE A 308 -2.21 5.85 22.20
C ILE A 308 -1.75 5.23 23.52
#